data_AF-A0A7J4MXX6-F1
#
_entry.id   AF-A0A7J4MXX6-F1
#
_cell.length_a   1.000
_cell.length_b   1.000
_cell.length_c   1.000
_cell.angle_alpha   90.00
_cell.angle_beta   90.00
_cell.angle_gamma   90.00
#
_symmetry.space_group_name_H-M   'P 1'
#
loop_
_entity.id
_entity.type
_entity.pdbx_description
1 polymer ?
#
loop_
_entity_poly.entity_id
_entity_poly.type
_entity_poly.pdbx_seq_one_letter_code
_entity_poly.pdbx_strand_id
1 'polypeptide(L)' 'ETEKGGIHRLKESLEDMNFSVDLRLRMADETGLLVVLYRDRGGVGPCFVEAVVSDLSE' A
#
# COMPACT_ATOMS: atom_id res chain seq x y z
N GLU A 1 -8.88 3.37 16.29
CA GLU A 1 -7.57 3.34 15.60
C GLU A 1 -7.76 3.94 14.21
N THR A 2 -6.97 4.93 13.82
CA THR A 2 -7.11 5.61 12.51
C THR A 2 -6.54 4.73 11.40
N GLU A 3 -7.20 4.71 10.23
CA GLU A 3 -6.77 3.95 9.03
C GLU A 3 -5.29 4.18 8.67
N LYS A 4 -4.78 5.40 8.92
CA LYS A 4 -3.37 5.78 8.75
C LYS A 4 -2.40 4.90 9.54
N GLY A 5 -2.77 4.49 10.75
CA GLY A 5 -1.95 3.61 11.59
C GLY A 5 -1.96 2.14 11.13
N GLY A 6 -3.00 1.71 10.42
CA GLY A 6 -3.05 0.38 9.80
C GLY A 6 -2.09 0.27 8.62
N ILE A 7 -2.11 1.26 7.72
CA ILE A 7 -1.25 1.30 6.53
C ILE A 7 0.24 1.36 6.92
N HIS A 8 0.59 2.11 7.96
CA HIS A 8 1.97 2.18 8.44
C HIS A 8 2.46 0.82 8.96
N ARG A 9 1.65 0.13 9.77
CA ARG A 9 1.96 -1.21 10.29
C ARG A 9 2.13 -2.24 9.16
N LEU A 10 1.31 -2.16 8.11
CA LEU A 10 1.44 -3.01 6.93
C LEU A 10 2.79 -2.80 6.23
N LYS A 11 3.19 -1.53 6.04
CA LYS A 11 4.49 -1.20 5.44
C LYS A 11 5.64 -1.76 6.27
N GLU A 12 5.64 -1.52 7.58
CA GLU A 12 6.67 -2.01 8.49
C GLU A 12 6.78 -3.54 8.44
N SER A 13 5.66 -4.26 8.53
CA SER A 13 5.65 -5.73 8.46
C SER A 13 6.22 -6.28 7.15
N LEU A 14 5.93 -5.63 6.01
CA LEU A 14 6.48 -6.04 4.71
C LEU A 14 7.98 -5.72 4.62
N GLU A 15 8.41 -4.58 5.13
CA GLU A 15 9.83 -4.20 5.16
C GLU A 15 10.67 -5.12 6.06
N ASP A 16 10.10 -5.56 7.19
CA ASP A 16 10.70 -6.55 8.10
C ASP A 16 10.86 -7.93 7.43
N MET A 17 10.01 -8.24 6.44
CA MET A 17 10.09 -9.45 5.62
C MET A 17 11.04 -9.33 4.41
N ASN A 18 11.91 -8.32 4.39
CA ASN A 18 12.85 -8.03 3.30
C ASN A 18 12.19 -7.55 1.99
N PHE A 19 10.99 -6.96 2.05
CA PHE A 19 10.41 -6.27 0.90
C PHE A 19 10.81 -4.78 0.86
N SER A 20 10.94 -4.25 -0.35
CA SER A 20 10.86 -2.82 -0.63
C SER A 20 9.39 -2.48 -0.88
N VAL A 21 8.86 -1.49 -0.17
CA VAL A 21 7.44 -1.13 -0.20
C VAL A 21 7.27 0.32 -0.63
N ASP A 22 6.52 0.55 -1.70
CA ASP A 22 6.13 1.87 -2.20
C ASP A 22 4.62 2.06 -2.03
N LEU A 23 4.25 3.07 -1.26
CA LEU A 23 2.86 3.43 -0.97
C LEU A 23 2.48 4.65 -1.80
N ARG A 24 1.42 4.52 -2.59
CA ARG A 24 0.89 5.61 -3.41
C ARG A 24 -0.57 5.83 -3.07
N LEU A 25 -0.86 6.99 -2.47
CA LEU A 25 -2.22 7.46 -2.31
C LEU A 25 -2.57 8.41 -3.45
N ARG A 26 -3.74 8.22 -4.05
CA ARG A 26 -4.35 9.11 -5.02
C ARG A 26 -5.79 9.35 -4.61
N MET A 27 -6.24 10.57 -4.80
CA MET A 27 -7.63 10.97 -4.64
C MET A 27 -8.11 11.45 -6.01
N ALA A 28 -9.25 10.99 -6.46
CA ALA A 28 -9.93 11.44 -7.66
C ALA A 28 -11.40 11.66 -7.31
N ASP A 29 -11.85 12.91 -7.32
CA ASP A 29 -13.19 13.30 -6.89
C ASP A 29 -13.57 12.68 -5.53
N GLU A 30 -14.62 11.87 -5.51
CA GLU A 30 -15.15 11.14 -4.36
C GLU A 30 -14.58 9.72 -4.27
N THR A 31 -13.42 9.46 -4.86
CA THR A 31 -12.78 8.15 -4.83
C THR A 31 -11.34 8.25 -4.32
N GLY A 32 -11.03 7.50 -3.27
CA GLY A 32 -9.67 7.25 -2.80
C GLY A 32 -9.10 5.98 -3.41
N LEU A 33 -7.84 6.04 -3.86
CA LEU A 33 -7.08 4.88 -4.31
C LEU A 33 -5.77 4.81 -3.54
N LEU A 34 -5.59 3.76 -2.75
CA LEU A 34 -4.30 3.40 -2.16
C LEU A 34 -3.71 2.24 -2.95
N VAL A 35 -2.51 2.42 -3.48
CA VAL A 35 -1.72 1.37 -4.12
C VAL A 35 -0.52 1.05 -3.23
N VAL A 36 -0.39 -0.23 -2.87
CA VAL A 36 0.77 -0.78 -2.17
C VAL A 36 1.54 -1.65 -3.16
N LEU A 37 2.76 -1.22 -3.49
CA LEU A 37 3.69 -1.98 -4.32
C LEU A 37 4.74 -2.60 -3.41
N TYR A 38 4.95 -3.91 -3.50
CA TYR A 38 6.02 -4.56 -2.74
C TYR A 38 6.79 -5.58 -3.58
N ARG A 39 8.12 -5.56 -3.41
CA ARG A 39 9.07 -6.40 -4.14
C ARG A 39 10.18 -6.84 -3.20
N ASP A 40 10.58 -8.11 -3.28
CA ASP A 40 11.72 -8.60 -2.50
C ASP A 40 12.98 -7.76 -2.83
N ARG A 41 13.72 -7.34 -1.78
CA ARG A 41 14.90 -6.47 -1.93
C ARG A 41 16.05 -7.15 -2.67
N GLY A 42 16.06 -8.48 -2.73
CA GLY A 42 16.98 -9.25 -3.58
C GLY A 42 16.72 -9.05 -5.09
N GLY A 43 15.62 -8.41 -5.47
CA GLY A 43 15.31 -8.08 -6.86
C GLY A 43 14.88 -9.27 -7.70
N VAL A 44 14.72 -10.44 -7.08
CA VAL A 44 14.31 -11.69 -7.72
C VAL A 44 12.82 -11.93 -7.44
N GLY A 45 12.05 -12.14 -8.50
CA GLY A 45 10.63 -12.46 -8.41
C GLY A 45 9.69 -11.31 -8.82
N PRO A 46 8.38 -11.55 -8.73
CA PRO A 46 7.37 -10.59 -9.17
C PRO A 46 7.30 -9.36 -8.24
N CYS A 47 6.84 -8.24 -8.79
CA CYS A 47 6.33 -7.15 -7.98
C CYS A 47 4.86 -7.41 -7.70
N PHE A 48 4.47 -7.40 -6.44
CA PHE A 48 3.08 -7.51 -6.05
C PHE A 48 2.46 -6.12 -5.95
N VAL A 49 1.16 -6.06 -6.23
CA VAL A 49 0.36 -4.84 -6.21
C VAL A 49 -0.92 -5.12 -5.45
N GLU A 50 -1.19 -4.34 -4.41
CA GLU A 50 -2.47 -4.30 -3.73
C GLU A 50 -3.10 -2.93 -3.97
N ALA A 51 -4.37 -2.90 -4.38
CA ALA A 51 -5.10 -1.68 -4.66
C ALA A 51 -6.37 -1.66 -3.80
N VAL A 52 -6.46 -0.67 -2.92
CA VAL A 52 -7.63 -0.41 -2.10
C VAL A 52 -8.34 0.80 -2.68
N VAL A 53 -9.60 0.61 -3.07
CA VAL A 53 -10.46 1.68 -3.58
C VAL A 53 -11.50 1.99 -2.51
N SER A 54 -11.61 3.25 -2.16
CA SER A 54 -12.63 3.76 -1.25
C SER A 54 -13.54 4.71 -2.03
N ASP A 55 -14.84 4.44 -1.99
CA ASP A 55 -15.84 5.41 -2.38
C ASP A 55 -16.11 6.34 -1.18
N LEU A 56 -16.04 7.63 -1.43
CA LEU A 56 -16.26 8.71 -0.47
C LEU A 56 -17.52 9.50 -0.82
N SER A 57 -18.26 9.07 -1.84
CA SER A 57 -19.61 9.56 -2.06
C SER A 57 -20.50 9.11 -0.89
N GLU A 58 -21.25 10.03 -0.31
CA GLU A 58 -22.13 9.77 0.84
C GLU A 58 -23.30 8.83 0.51
#